data_AF-U6MDW0-F1
#
_entry.id   AF-U6MDW0-F1
#
_cell.length_a   1.000
_cell.length_b   1.000
_cell.length_c   1.000
_cell.angle_alpha   90.00
_cell.angle_beta   90.00
_cell.angle_gamma   90.00
#
_symmetry.space_group_name_H-M   'P 1'
#
loop_
_entity.id
_entity.type
_entity.pdbx_description
1 polymer ?
#
loop_
_entity_poly.entity_id
_entity_poly.type
_entity_poly.pdbx_seq_one_letter_code
_entity_poly.pdbx_strand_id
1 'polypeptide(L)'
;MSRIRLLACYAGLLAGTAAPNFSAAVPIRSAVISPHHGSLDTKQPSFAQDATPPTAKDQTEACLLVLNSLRAKGLNGLLNELTKANEDEVRESLQPAGKSGNKTSVIEIAQELAGTDKSTCDATTANKSPYSGLVITFDHSAEFDCESLINESFTTGLNHLQEQNYDASADTTKLGEAPWDNLAAKNLAAIVSTKAEKVSCAATTDCEAGSNVLFCYFIQPLALDEVQPIKAEVYEALLRRQQGSACIPLPGITAALFTLALAILSQ
;
A
#
# COMPACT_ATOMS: atom_id res chain seq x y z
N MET A 1 49.12 2.94 -39.71
CA MET A 1 48.90 2.18 -40.96
C MET A 1 47.81 1.16 -40.63
N SER A 2 46.63 1.06 -41.25
CA SER A 2 46.13 1.37 -42.60
C SER A 2 44.64 1.77 -42.53
N ARG A 3 44.15 2.51 -43.54
CA ARG A 3 42.74 2.90 -43.75
C ARG A 3 42.06 1.94 -44.73
N ILE A 4 40.75 1.72 -44.61
CA ILE A 4 39.70 1.51 -45.64
C ILE A 4 38.36 1.68 -44.86
N ARG A 5 37.45 2.66 -45.05
CA ARG A 5 36.66 3.26 -46.16
C ARG A 5 35.36 2.52 -46.55
N LEU A 6 34.31 3.35 -46.77
CA LEU A 6 32.96 3.15 -47.38
C LEU A 6 31.82 3.06 -46.33
N LEU A 7 30.86 3.97 -46.14
CA LEU A 7 30.18 5.03 -46.93
C LEU A 7 29.31 4.56 -48.11
N ALA A 8 28.00 4.47 -47.87
CA ALA A 8 26.88 4.69 -48.81
C ALA A 8 25.65 5.09 -47.96
N CYS A 9 25.16 6.33 -47.96
CA CYS A 9 24.31 7.00 -48.98
C CYS A 9 22.92 6.34 -49.13
N TYR A 10 21.78 7.02 -49.27
CA TYR A 10 21.24 8.37 -49.04
C TYR A 10 19.79 8.27 -49.57
N ALA A 11 18.91 9.18 -49.14
CA ALA A 11 17.62 9.55 -49.76
C ALA A 11 16.50 8.48 -49.70
N GLY A 12 15.24 8.79 -49.38
CA GLY A 12 14.51 10.05 -49.31
C GLY A 12 13.15 9.83 -50.00
N LEU A 13 12.05 10.32 -49.43
CA LEU A 13 11.02 11.04 -50.21
C LEU A 13 9.96 11.65 -49.27
N LEU A 14 9.85 12.98 -49.38
CA LEU A 14 8.67 13.77 -49.04
C LEU A 14 7.59 13.53 -50.10
N ALA A 15 6.33 13.44 -49.68
CA ALA A 15 5.18 13.91 -50.47
C ALA A 15 3.97 14.10 -49.54
N GLY A 16 3.51 15.35 -49.42
CA GLY A 16 2.17 15.65 -48.94
C GLY A 16 1.17 15.64 -50.10
N THR A 17 -0.12 15.64 -49.78
CA THR A 17 -1.13 16.63 -50.21
C THR A 17 -2.53 16.16 -49.80
N ALA A 18 -3.43 17.15 -49.74
CA ALA A 18 -4.90 17.07 -49.75
C ALA A 18 -5.61 16.89 -48.40
N ALA A 19 -5.97 18.05 -47.84
CA ALA A 19 -7.18 18.23 -47.05
C ALA A 19 -8.43 17.93 -47.89
N PRO A 20 -9.53 17.52 -47.24
CA PRO A 20 -10.84 17.94 -47.66
C PRO A 20 -11.45 18.87 -46.60
N ASN A 21 -11.77 20.09 -47.04
CA ASN A 21 -12.70 20.96 -46.36
C ASN A 21 -14.07 20.28 -46.31
N PHE A 22 -14.63 20.09 -45.11
CA PHE A 22 -16.05 19.86 -44.93
C PHE A 22 -16.61 20.89 -43.96
N SER A 23 -17.21 21.94 -44.53
CA SER A 23 -18.28 22.69 -43.89
C SER A 23 -19.46 21.76 -43.66
N ALA A 24 -19.79 21.49 -42.40
CA ALA A 24 -21.15 21.12 -42.02
C ALA A 24 -21.76 22.31 -41.28
N ALA A 25 -22.36 23.22 -42.06
CA ALA A 25 -23.30 24.19 -41.52
C ALA A 25 -24.57 23.43 -41.14
N VAL A 26 -24.82 23.29 -39.85
CA VAL A 26 -26.11 22.81 -39.34
C VAL A 26 -27.13 23.92 -39.56
N PRO A 27 -28.26 23.70 -40.25
CA PRO A 27 -29.29 24.70 -40.38
C PRO A 27 -29.98 24.90 -39.02
N ILE A 28 -29.73 26.05 -38.39
CA ILE A 28 -30.59 26.56 -37.33
C ILE A 28 -31.90 26.95 -38.00
N ARG A 29 -32.91 26.07 -37.93
CA ARG A 29 -34.29 26.47 -38.20
C ARG A 29 -34.72 27.40 -37.07
N SER A 30 -34.75 28.70 -37.37
CA SER A 30 -35.46 29.68 -36.56
C SER A 30 -36.93 29.29 -36.48
N ALA A 31 -37.38 28.83 -35.32
CA ALA A 31 -38.79 28.73 -35.02
C ALA A 31 -39.28 30.11 -34.57
N VAL A 32 -40.25 30.66 -35.30
CA VAL A 32 -41.01 31.85 -34.92
C VAL A 32 -41.76 31.53 -33.62
N ILE A 33 -41.48 32.32 -32.58
CA ILE A 33 -42.12 32.24 -31.27
C ILE A 33 -43.59 32.65 -31.41
N SER A 34 -44.49 31.73 -31.04
CA SER A 34 -45.90 32.04 -30.79
C SER A 34 -46.08 32.26 -29.28
N PRO A 35 -46.65 33.38 -28.79
CA PRO A 35 -46.52 33.80 -27.41
C PRO A 35 -47.75 33.45 -26.57
N HIS A 36 -48.18 32.19 -26.48
CA HIS A 36 -49.22 31.81 -25.52
C HIS A 36 -49.10 30.36 -25.07
N HIS A 37 -48.43 30.15 -23.93
CA HIS A 37 -48.86 29.32 -22.80
C HIS A 37 -47.64 28.89 -21.97
N GLY A 38 -47.76 29.02 -20.65
CA GLY A 38 -46.76 28.58 -19.71
C GLY A 38 -46.42 27.10 -19.86
N SER A 39 -45.15 26.77 -19.68
CA SER A 39 -44.72 25.43 -19.31
C SER A 39 -43.33 25.52 -18.69
N LEU A 40 -43.15 24.72 -17.66
CA LEU A 40 -42.03 24.71 -16.72
C LEU A 40 -40.67 24.68 -17.44
N ASP A 41 -39.80 25.57 -16.99
CA ASP A 41 -38.37 25.57 -17.26
C ASP A 41 -37.74 24.35 -16.56
N THR A 42 -37.90 23.16 -17.15
CA THR A 42 -37.11 22.01 -16.77
C THR A 42 -35.73 22.15 -17.38
N LYS A 43 -34.86 22.89 -16.69
CA LYS A 43 -33.42 22.61 -16.73
C LYS A 43 -33.24 21.12 -16.56
N GLN A 44 -32.79 20.45 -17.61
CA GLN A 44 -32.40 19.06 -17.57
C GLN A 44 -31.35 18.92 -16.44
N PRO A 45 -31.64 18.17 -15.36
CA PRO A 45 -30.69 18.01 -14.29
C PRO A 45 -29.51 17.23 -14.87
N SER A 46 -28.33 17.84 -14.85
CA SER A 46 -27.09 17.08 -14.82
C SER A 46 -27.22 16.17 -13.60
N PHE A 47 -27.51 14.90 -13.82
CA PHE A 47 -27.39 13.90 -12.77
C PHE A 47 -25.91 13.88 -12.39
N ALA A 48 -25.52 14.69 -11.41
CA ALA A 48 -24.35 14.39 -10.62
C ALA A 48 -24.62 12.98 -10.09
N GLN A 49 -23.86 11.99 -10.55
CA GLN A 49 -23.82 10.72 -9.86
C GLN A 49 -23.31 11.07 -8.47
N ASP A 50 -24.19 10.97 -7.47
CA ASP A 50 -23.78 11.12 -6.09
C ASP A 50 -22.67 10.10 -5.83
N ALA A 51 -21.50 10.60 -5.45
CA ALA A 51 -20.35 9.78 -5.11
C ALA A 51 -20.78 8.76 -4.04
N THR A 52 -20.63 7.49 -4.36
CA THR A 52 -20.99 6.40 -3.45
C THR A 52 -19.70 5.91 -2.78
N PRO A 53 -19.52 6.06 -1.46
CA PRO A 53 -18.32 5.59 -0.79
C PRO A 53 -18.13 4.07 -0.92
N PRO A 54 -16.88 3.58 -0.87
CA PRO A 54 -16.61 2.15 -0.77
C PRO A 54 -17.15 1.56 0.54
N THR A 55 -17.40 0.27 0.54
CA THR A 55 -17.87 -0.49 1.69
C THR A 55 -16.71 -1.23 2.34
N ALA A 56 -16.51 -1.04 3.65
CA ALA A 56 -15.56 -1.84 4.41
C ALA A 56 -16.27 -2.95 5.21
N LYS A 57 -15.56 -4.07 5.44
CA LYS A 57 -16.02 -5.19 6.27
C LYS A 57 -14.99 -5.50 7.34
N ASP A 58 -15.42 -6.01 8.50
CA ASP A 58 -14.52 -6.55 9.53
C ASP A 58 -13.72 -7.71 8.94
N GLN A 59 -12.40 -7.65 9.11
CA GLN A 59 -11.44 -8.68 8.68
C GLN A 59 -10.57 -9.15 9.84
N THR A 60 -10.98 -8.85 11.07
CA THR A 60 -10.15 -9.03 12.27
C THR A 60 -9.73 -10.50 12.43
N GLU A 61 -10.66 -11.45 12.32
CA GLU A 61 -10.35 -12.88 12.52
C GLU A 61 -9.34 -13.42 11.48
N ALA A 62 -9.54 -13.07 10.21
CA ALA A 62 -8.67 -13.51 9.13
C ALA A 62 -7.24 -12.95 9.27
N CYS A 63 -7.13 -11.68 9.63
CA CYS A 63 -5.85 -10.99 9.77
C CYS A 63 -5.15 -11.33 11.10
N LEU A 64 -5.89 -11.64 12.17
CA LEU A 64 -5.34 -11.93 13.51
C LEU A 64 -4.38 -13.12 13.49
N LEU A 65 -4.73 -14.19 12.77
CA LEU A 65 -3.87 -15.39 12.66
C LEU A 65 -2.51 -15.05 12.04
N VAL A 66 -2.52 -14.23 10.99
CA VAL A 66 -1.30 -13.79 10.29
C VAL A 66 -0.45 -12.89 11.19
N LEU A 67 -1.09 -11.90 11.84
CA LEU A 67 -0.41 -11.00 12.78
C LEU A 67 0.25 -11.77 13.91
N ASN A 68 -0.46 -12.72 14.54
CA ASN A 68 0.10 -13.53 15.62
C ASN A 68 1.21 -14.48 15.15
N SER A 69 1.08 -15.06 13.95
CA SER A 69 2.17 -15.83 13.33
C SER A 69 3.45 -14.99 13.16
N LEU A 70 3.31 -13.75 12.68
CA LEU A 70 4.43 -12.82 12.53
C LEU A 70 5.04 -12.41 13.87
N ARG A 71 4.21 -12.22 14.91
CA ARG A 71 4.63 -11.82 16.26
C ARG A 71 5.24 -12.96 17.09
N ALA A 72 4.92 -14.22 16.77
CA ALA A 72 5.45 -15.37 17.48
C ALA A 72 6.72 -15.95 16.82
N LYS A 73 6.67 -16.16 15.49
CA LYS A 73 7.70 -16.93 14.78
C LYS A 73 9.04 -16.21 14.81
N GLY A 74 10.05 -16.86 15.40
CA GLY A 74 11.43 -16.35 15.46
C GLY A 74 11.66 -15.21 16.45
N LEU A 75 10.65 -14.84 17.25
CA LEU A 75 10.72 -13.73 18.21
C LEU A 75 10.76 -14.19 19.68
N ASN A 76 10.83 -15.49 19.96
CA ASN A 76 11.09 -16.06 21.29
C ASN A 76 10.23 -15.47 22.44
N GLY A 77 8.96 -15.14 22.16
CA GLY A 77 8.05 -14.57 23.17
C GLY A 77 8.34 -13.11 23.55
N LEU A 78 9.10 -12.37 22.74
CA LEU A 78 9.31 -10.93 22.94
C LEU A 78 8.03 -10.10 22.76
N LEU A 79 7.05 -10.63 22.05
CA LEU A 79 5.77 -9.99 21.79
C LEU A 79 4.64 -10.82 22.35
N ASN A 80 3.67 -10.14 22.99
CA ASN A 80 2.43 -10.76 23.41
C ASN A 80 1.58 -11.13 22.19
N GLU A 81 0.86 -12.24 22.31
CA GLU A 81 -0.18 -12.61 21.35
C GLU A 81 -1.29 -11.56 21.37
N LEU A 82 -1.74 -11.15 20.18
CA LEU A 82 -2.87 -10.23 20.05
C LEU A 82 -4.17 -11.00 20.23
N THR A 83 -5.15 -10.33 20.83
CA THR A 83 -6.54 -10.78 20.84
C THR A 83 -7.43 -9.84 20.04
N LYS A 84 -8.64 -10.26 19.70
CA LYS A 84 -9.61 -9.40 19.03
C LYS A 84 -10.07 -8.29 19.99
N ALA A 85 -9.97 -7.04 19.53
CA ALA A 85 -10.58 -5.91 20.22
C ALA A 85 -12.09 -5.89 19.94
N ASN A 86 -12.88 -5.52 20.93
CA ASN A 86 -14.30 -5.27 20.72
C ASN A 86 -14.55 -3.82 20.26
N GLU A 87 -15.76 -3.55 19.75
CA GLU A 87 -16.11 -2.23 19.19
C GLU A 87 -16.03 -1.10 20.23
N ASP A 88 -16.38 -1.37 21.49
CA ASP A 88 -16.32 -0.38 22.56
C ASP A 88 -14.88 -0.01 22.92
N GLU A 89 -13.97 -0.99 22.98
CA GLU A 89 -12.53 -0.77 23.20
C GLU A 89 -11.92 0.06 22.08
N VAL A 90 -12.27 -0.23 20.83
CA VAL A 90 -11.83 0.54 19.66
C VAL A 90 -12.36 1.97 19.75
N ARG A 91 -13.67 2.14 20.01
CA ARG A 91 -14.30 3.45 20.12
C ARG A 91 -13.68 4.29 21.24
N GLU A 92 -13.46 3.70 22.42
CA GLU A 92 -12.84 4.39 23.57
C GLU A 92 -11.39 4.74 23.29
N SER A 93 -10.64 3.86 22.63
CA SER A 93 -9.23 4.11 22.32
C SER A 93 -9.04 5.11 21.18
N LEU A 94 -9.98 5.21 20.24
CA LEU A 94 -9.97 6.21 19.16
C LEU A 94 -10.45 7.60 19.63
N GLN A 95 -11.19 7.68 20.74
CA GLN A 95 -11.65 8.96 21.28
C GLN A 95 -10.47 9.85 21.72
N PRO A 96 -10.55 11.18 21.51
CA PRO A 96 -9.36 11.95 21.23
C PRO A 96 -8.61 12.33 22.51
N ALA A 97 -7.33 11.93 22.57
CA ALA A 97 -6.28 12.86 22.93
C ALA A 97 -5.86 13.67 21.68
N GLY A 98 -6.80 14.48 21.16
CA GLY A 98 -6.52 15.66 20.34
C GLY A 98 -6.04 15.54 18.89
N LYS A 99 -5.91 14.37 18.24
CA LYS A 99 -5.32 14.33 16.87
C LYS A 99 -5.89 13.36 15.83
N SER A 100 -6.81 12.45 16.14
CA SER A 100 -7.12 11.35 15.19
C SER A 100 -8.60 11.25 14.79
N GLY A 101 -9.09 12.24 14.04
CA GLY A 101 -10.38 12.16 13.33
C GLY A 101 -11.64 12.04 14.19
N ASN A 102 -12.81 12.14 13.55
CA ASN A 102 -14.11 11.99 14.21
C ASN A 102 -14.66 10.56 14.12
N LYS A 103 -13.84 9.61 13.65
CA LYS A 103 -14.26 8.24 13.39
C LYS A 103 -14.20 7.41 14.65
N THR A 104 -15.13 6.46 14.75
CA THR A 104 -15.32 5.67 15.96
C THR A 104 -15.10 4.18 15.74
N SER A 105 -14.90 3.75 14.49
CA SER A 105 -14.64 2.36 14.14
C SER A 105 -13.58 2.22 13.04
N VAL A 106 -12.96 1.05 12.98
CA VAL A 106 -12.01 0.69 11.91
C VAL A 106 -12.67 0.61 10.53
N ILE A 107 -13.96 0.29 10.47
CA ILE A 107 -14.74 0.23 9.24
C ILE A 107 -14.82 1.63 8.62
N GLU A 108 -15.24 2.63 9.40
CA GLU A 108 -15.33 4.01 8.92
C GLU A 108 -13.97 4.56 8.49
N ILE A 109 -12.90 4.19 9.20
CA ILE A 109 -11.53 4.60 8.86
C ILE A 109 -11.08 3.96 7.55
N ALA A 110 -11.28 2.65 7.37
CA ALA A 110 -10.92 1.98 6.12
C ALA A 110 -11.65 2.58 4.91
N GLN A 111 -12.93 2.93 5.06
CA GLN A 111 -13.70 3.63 4.03
C GLN A 111 -13.13 5.02 3.73
N GLU A 112 -12.84 5.81 4.77
CA GLU A 112 -12.25 7.14 4.60
C GLU A 112 -10.90 7.09 3.88
N LEU A 113 -10.05 6.13 4.25
CA LEU A 113 -8.72 5.95 3.65
C LEU A 113 -8.79 5.45 2.20
N ALA A 114 -9.84 4.71 1.83
CA ALA A 114 -10.06 4.26 0.45
C ALA A 114 -10.66 5.38 -0.44
N GLY A 115 -11.17 6.46 0.14
CA GLY A 115 -11.72 7.61 -0.58
C GLY A 115 -13.26 7.67 -0.54
N THR A 116 -13.83 8.71 -1.14
CA THR A 116 -15.27 9.02 -1.03
C THR A 116 -16.12 8.42 -2.14
N ASP A 117 -15.50 7.85 -3.17
CA ASP A 117 -16.16 7.33 -4.36
C ASP A 117 -15.57 5.97 -4.74
N LYS A 118 -16.37 4.92 -4.63
CA LYS A 118 -15.98 3.53 -4.96
C LYS A 118 -15.60 3.37 -6.43
N SER A 119 -16.06 4.25 -7.32
CA SER A 119 -15.72 4.18 -8.75
C SER A 119 -14.25 4.53 -9.02
N THR A 120 -13.61 5.25 -8.07
CA THR A 120 -12.22 5.71 -8.22
C THR A 120 -11.29 5.25 -7.10
N CYS A 121 -11.81 5.08 -5.88
CA CYS A 121 -11.06 4.80 -4.65
C CYS A 121 -9.67 5.45 -4.62
N ASP A 122 -9.67 6.79 -4.67
CA ASP A 122 -8.46 7.59 -4.57
C ASP A 122 -7.88 7.52 -3.15
N ALA A 123 -7.16 6.45 -2.86
CA ALA A 123 -6.53 6.17 -1.58
C ALA A 123 -5.25 7.01 -1.33
N THR A 124 -5.15 8.22 -1.89
CA THR A 124 -4.00 9.11 -1.74
C THR A 124 -3.69 9.47 -0.28
N THR A 125 -4.69 9.45 0.60
CA THR A 125 -4.55 9.73 2.03
C THR A 125 -4.00 8.54 2.83
N ALA A 126 -4.09 7.31 2.31
CA ALA A 126 -3.67 6.10 3.02
C ALA A 126 -2.19 6.14 3.45
N ASN A 127 -1.30 6.59 2.55
CA ASN A 127 0.14 6.75 2.83
C ASN A 127 0.45 7.79 3.92
N LYS A 128 -0.47 8.74 4.14
CA LYS A 128 -0.36 9.83 5.12
C LYS A 128 -1.50 9.76 6.12
N SER A 129 -1.97 8.55 6.43
CA SER A 129 -3.10 8.33 7.33
C SER A 129 -2.90 9.12 8.63
N PRO A 130 -3.90 9.91 9.06
CA PRO A 130 -3.87 10.57 10.36
C PRO A 130 -4.15 9.60 11.51
N TYR A 131 -4.48 8.35 11.21
CA TYR A 131 -4.78 7.30 12.19
C TYR A 131 -3.52 6.47 12.46
N SER A 132 -3.21 6.28 13.74
CA SER A 132 -2.22 5.28 14.14
C SER A 132 -2.73 3.87 13.85
N GLY A 133 -1.89 3.03 13.26
CA GLY A 133 -2.23 1.65 12.93
C GLY A 133 -1.44 1.14 11.74
N LEU A 134 -1.88 -0.01 11.23
CA LEU A 134 -1.40 -0.57 9.97
C LEU A 134 -2.35 -0.16 8.85
N VAL A 135 -1.79 0.35 7.75
CA VAL A 135 -2.52 0.74 6.54
C VAL A 135 -1.86 0.08 5.34
N ILE A 136 -2.60 -0.73 4.59
CA ILE A 136 -2.12 -1.38 3.38
C ILE A 136 -3.09 -1.07 2.25
N THR A 137 -2.60 -0.46 1.17
CA THR A 137 -3.35 -0.29 -0.07
C THR A 137 -3.11 -1.50 -0.97
N PHE A 138 -4.14 -1.95 -1.67
CA PHE A 138 -4.03 -3.04 -2.65
C PHE A 138 -4.91 -2.79 -3.86
N ASP A 139 -4.56 -3.40 -4.99
CA ASP A 139 -5.24 -3.15 -6.26
C ASP A 139 -6.73 -3.53 -6.18
N HIS A 140 -7.59 -2.70 -6.78
CA HIS A 140 -9.03 -2.93 -6.82
C HIS A 140 -9.42 -4.29 -7.43
N SER A 141 -8.61 -4.83 -8.34
CA SER A 141 -8.82 -6.12 -9.01
C SER A 141 -8.26 -7.32 -8.25
N ALA A 142 -7.49 -7.10 -7.19
CA ALA A 142 -6.91 -8.18 -6.39
C ALA A 142 -7.94 -8.79 -5.44
N GLU A 143 -7.91 -10.11 -5.29
CA GLU A 143 -8.65 -10.80 -4.23
C GLU A 143 -8.09 -10.40 -2.86
N PHE A 144 -8.98 -10.14 -1.90
CA PHE A 144 -8.56 -9.80 -0.55
C PHE A 144 -7.95 -11.01 0.15
N ASP A 145 -6.67 -10.90 0.51
CA ASP A 145 -5.93 -11.90 1.26
C ASP A 145 -5.09 -11.25 2.37
N CYS A 146 -5.53 -11.38 3.63
CA CYS A 146 -4.79 -10.90 4.79
C CYS A 146 -3.36 -11.45 4.85
N GLU A 147 -3.14 -12.72 4.47
CA GLU A 147 -1.83 -13.35 4.57
C GLU A 147 -0.85 -12.71 3.59
N SER A 148 -1.21 -12.65 2.31
CA SER A 148 -0.37 -12.02 1.30
C SER A 148 -0.09 -10.55 1.64
N LEU A 149 -1.12 -9.77 1.92
CA LEU A 149 -1.01 -8.33 2.16
C LEU A 149 -0.12 -8.01 3.36
N ILE A 150 -0.35 -8.66 4.51
CA ILE A 150 0.41 -8.37 5.73
C ILE A 150 1.84 -8.89 5.61
N ASN A 151 2.08 -10.07 5.04
CA ASN A 151 3.43 -10.60 4.87
C ASN A 151 4.28 -9.74 3.92
N GLU A 152 3.70 -9.27 2.81
CA GLU A 152 4.38 -8.39 1.87
C GLU A 152 4.73 -7.05 2.51
N SER A 153 3.77 -6.42 3.19
CA SER A 153 3.98 -5.15 3.91
C SER A 153 5.04 -5.29 5.01
N PHE A 154 4.99 -6.38 5.79
CA PHE A 154 5.98 -6.69 6.83
C PHE A 154 7.39 -6.87 6.24
N THR A 155 7.51 -7.64 5.17
CA THR A 155 8.81 -7.91 4.50
C THR A 155 9.37 -6.64 3.88
N THR A 156 8.52 -5.84 3.22
CA THR A 156 8.90 -4.56 2.63
C THR A 156 9.39 -3.58 3.70
N GLY A 157 8.71 -3.52 4.85
CA GLY A 157 9.13 -2.69 5.98
C GLY A 157 10.48 -3.11 6.53
N LEU A 158 10.72 -4.41 6.71
CA LEU A 158 11.99 -4.91 7.25
C LEU A 158 13.16 -4.66 6.28
N ASN A 159 12.94 -4.89 4.99
CA ASN A 159 13.92 -4.60 3.95
C ASN A 159 14.24 -3.11 3.88
N HIS A 160 13.22 -2.24 3.98
CA HIS A 160 13.42 -0.80 3.99
C HIS A 160 14.34 -0.37 5.13
N LEU A 161 14.11 -0.86 6.36
CA LEU A 161 14.97 -0.53 7.50
C LEU A 161 16.43 -0.99 7.28
N GLN A 162 16.62 -2.17 6.67
CA GLN A 162 17.96 -2.66 6.33
C GLN A 162 18.66 -1.79 5.28
N GLU A 163 17.94 -1.40 4.22
CA GLU A 163 18.46 -0.50 3.18
C GLU A 163 18.85 0.86 3.74
N GLN A 164 18.12 1.34 4.76
CA GLN A 164 18.45 2.57 5.48
C GLN A 164 19.55 2.41 6.54
N ASN A 165 20.15 1.21 6.66
CA ASN A 165 21.14 0.87 7.70
C ASN A 165 20.65 1.23 9.12
N TYR A 166 19.37 0.97 9.39
CA TYR A 166 18.75 1.30 10.66
C TYR A 166 19.44 0.59 11.84
N ASP A 167 19.85 1.36 12.85
CA ASP A 167 20.44 0.89 14.10
C ASP A 167 19.49 1.15 15.27
N ALA A 168 18.77 0.11 15.69
CA ALA A 168 17.80 0.19 16.76
C ALA A 168 18.39 0.51 18.15
N SER A 169 19.70 0.32 18.34
CA SER A 169 20.37 0.54 19.63
C SER A 169 20.75 2.01 19.86
N ALA A 170 20.89 2.78 18.78
CA ALA A 170 21.23 4.20 18.80
C ALA A 170 20.04 5.09 18.38
N ASP A 171 18.91 4.50 18.02
CA ASP A 171 17.80 5.25 17.44
C ASP A 171 17.06 6.12 18.46
N THR A 172 16.94 7.40 18.11
CA THR A 172 16.08 8.38 18.79
C THR A 172 15.06 9.00 17.83
N THR A 173 14.96 8.47 16.61
CA THR A 173 14.02 8.97 15.60
C THR A 173 12.59 8.66 16.00
N LYS A 174 11.70 9.53 15.55
CA LYS A 174 10.27 9.43 15.83
C LYS A 174 9.55 8.75 14.69
N LEU A 175 8.43 8.12 15.00
CA LEU A 175 7.46 7.72 13.98
C LEU A 175 7.13 8.94 13.11
N GLY A 176 7.16 8.79 11.79
CA GLY A 176 6.97 9.88 10.84
C GLY A 176 8.22 10.67 10.43
N GLU A 177 9.38 10.43 11.05
CA GLU A 177 10.70 10.86 10.57
C GLU A 177 11.44 9.68 9.94
N ALA A 178 12.32 9.90 8.97
CA ALA A 178 13.08 8.81 8.34
C ALA A 178 13.87 7.99 9.39
N PRO A 179 13.87 6.64 9.32
CA PRO A 179 13.31 5.80 8.24
C PRO A 179 11.81 5.44 8.41
N TRP A 180 11.17 5.98 9.45
CA TRP A 180 9.78 5.71 9.83
C TRP A 180 8.75 6.61 9.14
N ASP A 181 9.14 7.45 8.19
CA ASP A 181 8.23 8.17 7.30
C ASP A 181 7.68 7.26 6.19
N ASN A 182 8.37 6.15 5.90
CA ASN A 182 7.93 5.09 4.99
C ASN A 182 6.74 4.29 5.53
N LEU A 183 5.70 4.08 4.69
CA LEU A 183 4.49 3.37 5.10
C LEU A 183 4.75 1.92 5.53
N ALA A 184 5.58 1.17 4.80
CA ALA A 184 5.86 -0.23 5.13
C ALA A 184 6.65 -0.34 6.44
N ALA A 185 7.58 0.59 6.71
CA ALA A 185 8.28 0.67 7.99
C ALA A 185 7.32 0.98 9.16
N LYS A 186 6.36 1.91 8.98
CA LYS A 186 5.30 2.17 9.96
C LYS A 186 4.44 0.94 10.23
N ASN A 187 4.04 0.24 9.17
CA ASN A 187 3.27 -1.00 9.27
C ASN A 187 4.03 -2.07 10.04
N LEU A 188 5.32 -2.26 9.74
CA LEU A 188 6.18 -3.17 10.50
C LEU A 188 6.19 -2.79 11.99
N ALA A 189 6.42 -1.53 12.32
CA ALA A 189 6.45 -1.05 13.70
C ALA A 189 5.12 -1.31 14.43
N ALA A 190 3.98 -1.07 13.78
CA ALA A 190 2.67 -1.38 14.33
C ALA A 190 2.50 -2.88 14.61
N ILE A 191 2.87 -3.75 13.65
CA ILE A 191 2.78 -5.22 13.79
C ILE A 191 3.63 -5.72 14.97
N VAL A 192 4.83 -5.17 15.16
CA VAL A 192 5.77 -5.64 16.19
C VAL A 192 5.78 -4.79 17.46
N SER A 193 4.81 -3.90 17.62
CA SER A 193 4.68 -3.07 18.82
C SER A 193 4.53 -3.94 20.07
N THR A 194 5.35 -3.68 21.07
CA THR A 194 5.25 -4.32 22.39
C THR A 194 4.11 -3.77 23.23
N LYS A 195 3.50 -2.65 22.83
CA LYS A 195 2.35 -2.03 23.52
C LYS A 195 1.02 -2.65 23.11
N ALA A 196 0.97 -3.21 21.90
CA ALA A 196 -0.25 -3.76 21.33
C ALA A 196 -0.64 -5.08 22.00
N GLU A 197 -1.87 -5.12 22.53
CA GLU A 197 -2.47 -6.32 23.15
C GLU A 197 -3.69 -6.82 22.37
N LYS A 198 -4.39 -5.92 21.69
CA LYS A 198 -5.58 -6.23 20.91
C LYS A 198 -5.57 -5.55 19.57
N VAL A 199 -6.29 -6.10 18.61
CA VAL A 199 -6.41 -5.54 17.26
C VAL A 199 -7.83 -5.65 16.73
N SER A 200 -8.22 -4.68 15.92
CA SER A 200 -9.42 -4.73 15.08
C SER A 200 -9.03 -4.28 13.67
N CYS A 201 -9.51 -4.97 12.65
CA CYS A 201 -9.18 -4.72 11.25
C CYS A 201 -10.43 -4.63 10.38
N ALA A 202 -10.40 -3.75 9.39
CA ALA A 202 -11.40 -3.70 8.33
C ALA A 202 -10.75 -3.47 6.97
N ALA A 203 -11.39 -3.95 5.92
CA ALA A 203 -10.95 -3.71 4.55
C ALA A 203 -12.08 -3.33 3.61
N THR A 204 -11.81 -2.42 2.68
CA THR A 204 -12.65 -2.20 1.49
C THR A 204 -12.32 -3.24 0.43
N THR A 205 -13.31 -3.64 -0.37
CA THR A 205 -13.14 -4.66 -1.43
C THR A 205 -13.98 -4.41 -2.67
N ASP A 206 -14.75 -3.32 -2.69
CA ASP A 206 -15.75 -3.00 -3.71
C ASP A 206 -15.37 -1.76 -4.54
N CYS A 207 -14.09 -1.39 -4.54
CA CYS A 207 -13.54 -0.40 -5.44
C CYS A 207 -13.59 -0.88 -6.89
N GLU A 208 -14.03 -0.02 -7.81
CA GLU A 208 -14.12 -0.32 -9.25
C GLU A 208 -12.86 0.13 -10.01
N ALA A 209 -12.07 1.02 -9.39
CA ALA A 209 -10.74 1.43 -9.83
C ALA A 209 -9.90 1.85 -8.61
N GLY A 210 -8.64 2.23 -8.84
CA GLY A 210 -7.75 2.71 -7.77
C GLY A 210 -7.33 1.60 -6.82
N SER A 211 -7.41 1.86 -5.51
CA SER A 211 -6.96 0.93 -4.48
C SER A 211 -7.98 0.70 -3.37
N ASN A 212 -8.19 -0.57 -3.06
CA ASN A 212 -8.78 -0.97 -1.80
C ASN A 212 -7.80 -0.70 -0.63
N VAL A 213 -8.31 -0.67 0.60
CA VAL A 213 -7.52 -0.42 1.80
C VAL A 213 -7.84 -1.46 2.86
N LEU A 214 -6.81 -2.05 3.45
CA LEU A 214 -6.84 -2.76 4.72
C LEU A 214 -6.31 -1.83 5.81
N PHE A 215 -7.12 -1.59 6.84
CA PHE A 215 -6.73 -0.85 8.03
C PHE A 215 -6.85 -1.75 9.27
N CYS A 216 -5.81 -1.79 10.09
CA CYS A 216 -5.84 -2.43 11.40
C CYS A 216 -5.46 -1.43 12.49
N TYR A 217 -6.32 -1.34 13.50
CA TYR A 217 -6.11 -0.55 14.69
C TYR A 217 -5.70 -1.45 15.85
N PHE A 218 -4.62 -1.08 16.54
CA PHE A 218 -4.13 -1.79 17.72
C PHE A 218 -4.53 -1.00 18.97
N ILE A 219 -5.10 -1.68 19.97
CA ILE A 219 -5.37 -1.07 21.28
C ILE A 219 -4.03 -0.76 21.94
N GLN A 220 -3.89 0.47 22.45
CA GLN A 220 -2.62 1.12 22.76
C GLN A 220 -1.74 1.29 21.50
N PRO A 221 -2.22 2.08 20.51
CA PRO A 221 -1.48 2.26 19.28
C PRO A 221 -0.16 3.01 19.54
N LEU A 222 0.81 2.84 18.65
CA LEU A 222 1.99 3.72 18.64
C LEU A 222 1.53 5.16 18.38
N ALA A 223 2.02 6.10 19.18
CA ALA A 223 1.76 7.52 18.92
C ALA A 223 2.36 7.91 17.56
N LEU A 224 1.74 8.86 16.86
CA LEU A 224 2.22 9.33 15.55
C LEU A 224 3.64 9.92 15.61
N ASP A 225 4.12 10.29 16.79
CA ASP A 225 5.45 10.82 17.09
C ASP A 225 6.24 9.95 18.09
N GLU A 226 5.87 8.67 18.22
CA GLU A 226 6.53 7.70 19.11
C GLU A 226 8.05 7.64 18.84
N VAL A 227 8.85 7.80 19.89
CA VAL A 227 10.31 7.64 19.82
C VAL A 227 10.65 6.15 19.89
N GLN A 228 11.60 5.71 19.06
CA GLN A 228 12.04 4.32 18.99
C GLN A 228 10.86 3.34 18.78
N PRO A 229 10.19 3.38 17.61
CA PRO A 229 8.97 2.60 17.34
C PRO A 229 9.11 1.08 17.49
N ILE A 230 10.33 0.55 17.35
CA ILE A 230 10.66 -0.86 17.55
C ILE A 230 11.80 -0.96 18.57
N LYS A 231 11.61 -1.79 19.60
CA LYS A 231 12.68 -2.10 20.55
C LYS A 231 13.85 -2.82 19.89
N ALA A 232 15.07 -2.52 20.32
CA ALA A 232 16.28 -3.11 19.77
C ALA A 232 16.27 -4.65 19.79
N GLU A 233 15.84 -5.27 20.89
CA GLU A 233 15.78 -6.73 21.00
C GLU A 233 14.79 -7.38 20.00
N VAL A 234 13.70 -6.68 19.67
CA VAL A 234 12.72 -7.14 18.68
C VAL A 234 13.31 -7.05 17.28
N TYR A 235 13.92 -5.91 16.94
CA TYR A 235 14.55 -5.72 15.63
C TYR A 235 15.66 -6.75 15.38
N GLU A 236 16.55 -6.97 16.35
CA GLU A 236 17.60 -8.00 16.26
C GLU A 236 17.04 -9.40 16.05
N ALA A 237 15.93 -9.75 16.73
CA ALA A 237 15.27 -11.03 16.53
C ALA A 237 14.65 -11.17 15.12
N LEU A 238 14.10 -10.08 14.57
CA LEU A 238 13.61 -10.04 13.19
C LEU A 238 14.73 -10.29 12.17
N LEU A 239 15.89 -9.64 12.34
CA LEU A 239 17.05 -9.84 11.47
C LEU A 239 17.53 -11.30 11.52
N ARG A 240 17.63 -11.88 12.73
CA ARG A 240 18.00 -13.30 12.89
C ARG A 240 16.99 -14.24 12.25
N ARG A 241 15.69 -13.95 12.34
CA ARG A 241 14.64 -14.73 11.67
C ARG A 241 14.82 -14.73 10.15
N GLN A 242 15.11 -13.57 9.55
CA GLN A 242 15.31 -13.47 8.10
C GLN A 242 16.58 -14.22 7.66
N GLN A 243 17.68 -14.06 8.39
CA GLN A 243 18.93 -14.78 8.14
C GLN A 243 18.77 -16.31 8.31
N GLY A 244 18.03 -16.75 9.32
CA GLY A 244 17.70 -18.16 9.54
C GLY A 244 16.77 -18.75 8.49
N SER A 245 15.93 -17.93 7.85
CA SER A 245 15.11 -18.34 6.70
C SER A 245 15.90 -18.38 5.38
N ALA A 246 17.06 -17.73 5.33
CA ALA A 246 17.92 -17.63 4.14
C ALA A 246 19.05 -18.69 4.08
N CYS A 247 19.11 -19.66 4.99
CA CYS A 247 20.09 -20.75 4.91
C CYS A 247 19.60 -21.92 4.04
N ILE A 248 19.26 -21.62 2.79
CA ILE A 248 19.39 -22.59 1.70
C ILE A 248 20.43 -21.98 0.78
N PRO A 249 21.70 -22.43 0.81
CA PRO A 249 22.61 -22.07 -0.26
C PRO A 249 21.98 -22.53 -1.57
N LEU A 250 21.79 -21.62 -2.53
CA LEU A 250 21.48 -22.03 -3.90
C LEU A 250 22.50 -23.10 -4.31
N PRO A 251 22.09 -24.31 -4.74
CA PRO A 251 23.02 -25.29 -5.26
C PRO A 251 23.46 -24.82 -6.65
N GLY A 252 24.55 -24.06 -6.69
CA GLY A 252 25.15 -23.51 -7.90
C GLY A 252 25.75 -22.16 -7.53
N ILE A 253 27.03 -22.05 -7.21
CA ILE A 253 28.16 -22.19 -8.14
C ILE A 253 29.37 -22.72 -7.36
N THR A 254 29.41 -24.00 -7.01
CA THR A 254 30.64 -24.66 -6.48
C THR A 254 30.99 -25.96 -7.21
N ALA A 255 30.35 -26.23 -8.36
CA ALA A 255 30.65 -27.39 -9.20
C ALA A 255 31.53 -27.08 -10.42
N ALA A 256 32.41 -26.06 -10.35
CA ALA A 256 33.30 -25.70 -11.46
C ALA A 256 34.79 -25.56 -11.10
N LEU A 257 35.23 -26.06 -9.94
CA LEU A 257 36.64 -26.03 -9.53
C LEU A 257 37.30 -27.41 -9.34
N PHE A 258 36.62 -28.51 -9.68
CA PHE A 258 37.15 -29.87 -9.49
C PHE A 258 37.39 -30.69 -10.77
N THR A 259 37.39 -30.06 -11.95
CA THR A 259 37.66 -30.75 -13.24
C THR A 259 38.95 -30.31 -13.94
N LEU A 260 39.83 -29.53 -13.30
CA LEU A 260 41.14 -29.18 -13.86
C LEU A 260 42.32 -30.01 -13.34
N ALA A 261 42.09 -31.00 -12.46
CA ALA A 261 43.15 -31.85 -11.92
C ALA A 261 43.31 -33.20 -12.64
N LEU A 262 42.33 -33.64 -13.45
CA LEU A 262 42.38 -34.93 -14.14
C LEU A 262 43.01 -34.88 -15.55
N ALA A 263 43.20 -33.69 -16.12
CA ALA A 263 43.82 -33.54 -17.44
C ALA A 263 45.37 -33.50 -17.41
N ILE A 264 45.98 -33.43 -16.22
CA ILE A 264 47.45 -33.37 -16.06
C ILE A 264 48.05 -34.73 -15.67
N LEU A 265 47.21 -35.70 -15.27
CA LEU A 265 47.65 -37.05 -14.85
C LEU A 265 47.45 -38.14 -15.92
N SER A 266 47.14 -37.76 -17.16
CA SER A 266 46.90 -38.68 -18.29
C SER A 266 47.81 -38.42 -19.50
N GLN A 267 49.02 -37.89 -19.29
CA GLN A 267 50.12 -37.95 -20.26
C GLN A 267 51.26 -38.80 -19.72
#